data_AF-A0A6B3G3W7-F1
#
_entry.id   AF-A0A6B3G3W7-F1
#
_cell.length_a   1.000
_cell.length_b   1.000
_cell.length_c   1.000
_cell.angle_alpha   90.00
_cell.angle_beta   90.00
_cell.angle_gamma   90.00
#
_symmetry.space_group_name_H-M   'P 1'
#
loop_
_entity.id
_entity.type
_entity.pdbx_description
1 polymer ?
#
loop_
_entity_poly.entity_id
_entity_poly.type
_entity_poly.pdbx_seq_one_letter_code
_entity_poly.pdbx_strand_id
1 'polypeptide(L)'
;AVALLGLAPLICAVAMSMPILLPLFAVPLIALDSTLWIARARAEEQLRDPLTGLPNRQWLLERTWSALEDAESIGTRSALVLIDLDRFRAVNDTLGHLAGDRLLLQIAERL
;
A
#
# COMPACT_ATOMS: atom_id res chain seq x y z
N ALA A 1 0.49 9.76 -14.28
CA ALA A 1 1.59 10.09 -15.22
C ALA A 1 1.36 9.49 -16.61
N VAL A 2 1.34 8.16 -16.79
CA VAL A 2 1.21 7.51 -18.11
C VAL A 2 -0.12 7.81 -18.82
N ALA A 3 -1.24 7.86 -18.09
CA ALA A 3 -2.55 8.19 -18.67
C ALA A 3 -2.67 9.65 -19.15
N LEU A 4 -2.03 10.60 -18.44
CA LEU A 4 -1.95 12.01 -18.85
C LEU A 4 -1.06 12.21 -20.10
N LEU A 5 0.03 11.44 -20.19
CA LEU A 5 0.89 11.40 -21.39
C LEU A 5 0.14 10.91 -22.64
N GLY A 6 -0.77 9.93 -22.49
CA GLY A 6 -1.60 9.43 -23.59
C GLY A 6 -2.66 10.42 -24.08
N LEU A 7 -3.15 11.30 -23.21
CA LEU A 7 -4.19 12.30 -23.54
C LEU A 7 -3.62 13.66 -23.97
N ALA A 8 -2.35 13.93 -23.68
CA ALA A 8 -1.66 15.18 -24.02
C ALA A 8 -1.82 15.62 -25.50
N PRO A 9 -1.62 14.78 -26.53
CA PRO A 9 -1.79 15.22 -27.92
C PRO A 9 -3.23 15.59 -28.26
N LEU A 10 -4.22 14.93 -27.66
CA LEU A 10 -5.64 15.24 -27.85
C LEU A 10 -6.01 16.59 -27.19
N ILE A 11 -5.53 16.82 -25.96
CA ILE A 11 -5.74 18.07 -25.23
C ILE A 11 -5.10 19.24 -26.00
N CYS A 12 -3.88 19.07 -26.53
CA CYS A 12 -3.20 20.07 -27.36
C CYS A 12 -3.96 20.37 -28.65
N ALA A 13 -4.45 19.35 -29.37
CA ALA A 13 -5.24 19.54 -30.58
C ALA A 13 -6.54 20.30 -30.31
N VAL A 14 -7.26 19.95 -29.24
CA VAL A 14 -8.49 20.66 -28.83
C VAL A 14 -8.18 22.10 -28.42
N ALA A 15 -7.09 22.35 -27.70
CA ALA A 15 -6.68 23.70 -27.30
C ALA A 15 -6.38 24.59 -28.53
N MET A 16 -5.78 24.03 -29.58
CA MET A 16 -5.47 24.76 -30.82
C MET A 16 -6.69 25.01 -31.70
N SER A 17 -7.64 24.07 -31.75
CA SER A 17 -8.81 24.17 -32.65
C SER A 17 -10.05 24.79 -32.00
N MET A 18 -10.34 24.46 -30.73
CA MET A 18 -11.59 24.82 -30.03
C MET A 18 -11.32 25.06 -28.54
N PRO A 19 -10.65 26.15 -28.16
CA PRO A 19 -10.21 26.39 -26.78
C PRO A 19 -11.38 26.51 -25.79
N ILE A 20 -12.59 26.86 -26.25
CA ILE A 20 -13.77 27.00 -25.38
C ILE A 20 -14.24 25.66 -24.79
N LEU A 21 -13.79 24.53 -25.35
CA LEU A 21 -14.12 23.18 -24.87
C LEU A 21 -13.14 22.66 -23.80
N LEU A 22 -12.01 23.33 -23.55
CA LEU A 22 -11.05 22.95 -22.52
C LEU A 22 -11.68 22.69 -21.13
N PRO A 23 -12.62 23.52 -20.63
CA PRO A 23 -13.24 23.29 -19.33
C PRO A 23 -13.99 21.95 -19.23
N LEU A 24 -14.50 21.42 -20.35
CA LEU A 24 -15.20 20.13 -20.38
C LEU A 24 -14.27 18.95 -20.06
N PHE A 25 -12.97 19.10 -20.30
CA PHE A 25 -11.95 18.09 -19.98
C PHE A 25 -11.44 18.18 -18.54
N ALA A 26 -11.70 19.29 -17.82
CA ALA A 26 -11.23 19.47 -16.45
C ALA A 26 -11.85 18.46 -15.48
N VAL A 27 -13.17 18.25 -15.55
CA VAL A 27 -13.88 17.31 -14.67
C VAL A 27 -13.40 15.86 -14.88
N PRO A 28 -13.31 15.32 -16.11
CA PRO A 28 -12.74 14.00 -16.37
C PRO A 28 -11.28 13.85 -15.90
N LEU A 29 -10.44 14.88 -16.09
CA LEU A 29 -9.04 14.83 -15.64
C LEU A 29 -8.93 14.73 -14.12
N ILE A 30 -9.71 15.56 -13.40
CA ILE A 30 -9.74 15.57 -11.93
C ILE A 30 -10.28 14.23 -11.41
N ALA A 31 -11.34 13.71 -12.04
CA ALA A 31 -11.91 12.42 -11.67
C ALA A 31 -10.92 11.26 -11.91
N LEU A 32 -10.18 11.27 -13.02
CA LEU A 32 -9.16 10.27 -13.31
C LEU A 32 -8.00 10.33 -12.30
N ASP A 33 -7.51 11.51 -11.97
CA ASP A 33 -6.45 11.67 -10.97
C ASP A 33 -6.92 11.20 -9.58
N SER A 34 -8.13 11.60 -9.18
CA SER A 34 -8.74 11.20 -7.91
C SER A 34 -8.91 9.68 -7.80
N THR A 35 -9.41 9.03 -8.87
CA THR A 35 -9.61 7.57 -8.89
C THR A 35 -8.30 6.80 -8.85
N LEU A 36 -7.25 7.28 -9.51
CA LEU A 36 -5.90 6.70 -9.44
C LEU A 36 -5.29 6.86 -8.04
N TRP A 37 -5.51 8.01 -7.39
CA TRP A 37 -5.07 8.21 -6.01
C TRP A 37 -5.79 7.23 -5.06
N ILE A 38 -7.12 7.10 -5.16
CA ILE A 38 -7.90 6.14 -4.37
C ILE A 38 -7.41 4.71 -4.61
N ALA A 39 -7.15 4.34 -5.87
CA ALA A 39 -6.66 3.00 -6.20
C ALA A 39 -5.29 2.72 -5.58
N ARG A 40 -4.38 3.70 -5.58
CA ARG A 40 -3.07 3.58 -4.92
C ARG A 40 -3.18 3.52 -3.40
N ALA A 41 -3.97 4.40 -2.79
CA ALA A 41 -4.21 4.40 -1.35
C ALA A 41 -4.79 3.05 -0.89
N ARG A 42 -5.73 2.48 -1.65
CA ARG A 42 -6.27 1.14 -1.40
C ARG A 42 -5.22 0.05 -1.53
N ALA A 43 -4.34 0.14 -2.53
CA ALA A 43 -3.25 -0.82 -2.69
C ALA A 43 -2.26 -0.77 -1.53
N GLU A 44 -1.96 0.42 -1.00
CA GLU A 44 -1.12 0.57 0.20
C GLU A 44 -1.81 0.04 1.46
N GLU A 45 -3.11 0.29 1.62
CA GLU A 45 -3.91 -0.23 2.73
C GLU A 45 -4.00 -1.77 2.70
N GLN A 46 -4.07 -2.36 1.50
CA GLN A 46 -4.02 -3.81 1.29
C GLN A 46 -2.69 -4.46 1.69
N LEU A 47 -1.64 -3.68 1.96
CA LEU A 47 -0.34 -4.19 2.39
C LEU A 47 -0.14 -4.14 3.92
N ARG A 48 -1.17 -3.70 4.67
CA ARG A 48 -1.13 -3.63 6.14
C ARG A 48 -2.18 -4.57 6.75
N ASP A 49 -1.87 -5.08 7.93
CA ASP A 49 -2.81 -5.83 8.75
C ASP A 49 -3.84 -4.86 9.37
N PRO A 50 -5.16 -5.09 9.22
CA PRO A 50 -6.17 -4.12 9.63
C PRO A 50 -6.31 -4.00 11.15
N LEU A 51 -5.87 -5.01 11.92
CA LEU A 51 -5.91 -4.95 13.37
C LEU A 51 -4.72 -4.17 13.92
N THR A 52 -3.51 -4.55 13.53
CA THR A 52 -2.26 -4.05 14.12
C THR A 52 -1.63 -2.88 13.38
N GLY A 53 -2.01 -2.67 12.11
CA GLY A 53 -1.35 -1.71 11.23
C GLY A 53 0.06 -2.11 10.81
N LEU A 54 0.57 -3.27 11.21
CA LEU A 54 1.87 -3.78 10.74
C LEU A 54 1.80 -4.17 9.25
N PRO A 55 2.94 -4.22 8.55
CA PRO A 55 2.97 -4.81 7.22
C PRO A 55 2.44 -6.24 7.24
N ASN A 56 1.58 -6.58 6.31
CA ASN A 56 0.98 -7.91 6.26
C ASN A 56 1.90 -8.92 5.55
N ARG A 57 1.40 -10.15 5.40
CA ARG A 57 2.13 -11.25 4.77
C ARG A 57 2.52 -10.95 3.32
N GLN A 58 1.67 -10.26 2.55
CA GLN A 58 1.98 -9.93 1.17
C GLN A 58 3.16 -8.96 1.11
N TRP A 59 3.12 -7.89 1.92
CA TRP A 59 4.23 -6.94 2.01
C TRP A 59 5.54 -7.62 2.43
N LEU A 60 5.49 -8.53 3.41
CA LEU A 60 6.66 -9.30 3.85
C LEU A 60 7.30 -10.09 2.70
N LEU A 61 6.50 -10.75 1.87
CA LEU A 61 6.99 -11.54 0.74
C LEU A 61 7.64 -10.64 -0.32
N GLU A 62 6.98 -9.55 -0.69
CA GLU A 62 7.50 -8.56 -1.65
C GLU A 62 8.84 -7.99 -1.15
N ARG A 63 8.91 -7.61 0.13
CA ARG A 63 10.14 -7.06 0.70
C ARG A 63 11.25 -8.08 0.82
N THR A 64 10.93 -9.34 1.12
CA THR A 64 11.91 -10.44 1.18
C THR A 64 12.55 -10.68 -0.18
N TRP A 65 11.75 -10.70 -1.25
CA TRP A 65 12.26 -10.90 -2.60
C TRP A 65 13.20 -9.77 -3.01
N SER A 66 12.79 -8.53 -2.82
CA SER A 66 13.63 -7.35 -3.07
C SER A 66 14.91 -7.37 -2.24
N ALA A 67 14.85 -7.76 -0.96
CA ALA A 67 16.04 -7.82 -0.11
C ALA A 67 17.05 -8.89 -0.59
N LEU A 68 16.58 -10.01 -1.12
CA LEU A 68 17.45 -11.05 -1.69
C LEU A 68 18.12 -10.59 -2.99
N GLU A 69 17.39 -9.92 -3.87
CA GLU A 69 17.94 -9.34 -5.11
C GLU A 69 18.99 -8.25 -4.81
N ASP A 70 18.71 -7.39 -3.83
CA ASP A 70 19.65 -6.36 -3.35
C ASP A 70 20.91 -6.99 -2.73
N ALA A 71 20.74 -8.06 -1.94
CA ALA A 71 21.85 -8.79 -1.34
C ALA A 71 22.75 -9.45 -2.39
N GLU A 72 22.15 -10.05 -3.42
CA GLU A 72 22.88 -10.67 -4.54
C GLU A 72 23.64 -9.63 -5.36
N SER A 73 23.00 -8.50 -5.69
CA SER A 73 23.59 -7.48 -6.55
C SER A 73 24.71 -6.67 -5.87
N ILE A 74 24.60 -6.40 -4.56
CA ILE A 74 25.55 -5.56 -3.81
C ILE A 74 26.53 -6.42 -2.99
N GLY A 75 26.39 -7.75 -3.01
CA GLY A 75 27.21 -8.69 -2.24
C GLY A 75 27.02 -8.56 -0.72
N THR A 76 25.82 -8.15 -0.29
CA THR A 76 25.47 -7.99 1.13
C THR A 76 24.69 -9.21 1.63
N ARG A 77 24.33 -9.23 2.92
CA ARG A 77 23.53 -10.31 3.53
C ARG A 77 22.27 -9.73 4.12
N SER A 78 21.16 -10.44 3.93
CA SER A 78 19.88 -10.16 4.58
C SER A 78 19.56 -11.20 5.65
N ALA A 79 18.78 -10.81 6.64
CA ALA A 79 18.29 -11.70 7.68
C ALA A 79 16.77 -11.52 7.86
N LEU A 80 16.09 -12.61 8.20
CA LEU A 80 14.68 -12.62 8.56
C LEU A 80 14.54 -13.13 9.99
N VAL A 81 13.80 -12.39 10.82
CA VAL A 81 13.51 -12.78 12.21
C VAL A 81 12.03 -13.16 12.29
N LEU A 82 11.77 -14.36 12.82
CA LEU A 82 10.42 -14.81 13.12
C LEU A 82 10.19 -14.68 14.63
N ILE A 83 9.12 -13.99 15.00
CA ILE A 83 8.70 -13.79 16.39
C ILE A 83 7.36 -14.50 16.55
N ASP A 84 7.26 -15.38 17.56
CA ASP A 84 6.01 -16.04 17.94
C ASP A 84 5.64 -15.66 19.38
N LEU A 85 4.34 -15.58 19.66
CA LEU A 85 3.83 -15.16 20.96
C LEU A 85 3.50 -16.37 21.83
N ASP A 86 4.37 -16.63 22.81
CA ASP A 86 4.19 -17.73 23.74
C ASP A 86 2.83 -17.69 24.45
N ARG A 87 2.11 -18.81 24.39
CA ARG A 87 0.82 -19.01 25.06
C ARG A 87 -0.25 -17.98 24.73
N PHE A 88 -0.19 -17.32 23.57
CA PHE A 88 -1.22 -16.36 23.14
C PHE A 88 -2.64 -16.94 23.18
N ARG A 89 -2.79 -18.24 22.86
CA ARG A 89 -4.08 -18.94 22.96
C ARG A 89 -4.67 -18.93 24.38
N ALA A 90 -3.85 -19.11 25.41
CA ALA A 90 -4.31 -19.09 26.79
C ALA A 90 -4.87 -17.72 27.20
N VAL A 91 -4.34 -16.64 26.63
CA VAL A 91 -4.87 -15.27 26.82
C VAL A 91 -6.28 -15.19 26.22
N ASN A 92 -6.47 -15.65 24.98
CA ASN A 92 -7.78 -15.68 24.34
C ASN A 92 -8.79 -16.54 25.11
N ASP A 93 -8.37 -17.72 25.56
CA ASP A 93 -9.26 -18.67 26.25
C ASP A 93 -9.67 -18.15 27.65
N THR A 94 -8.80 -17.38 28.32
CA THR A 94 -9.04 -16.88 29.69
C THR A 94 -9.71 -15.51 29.71
N LEU A 95 -9.32 -14.61 28.81
CA LEU A 95 -9.70 -13.19 28.83
C LEU A 95 -10.54 -12.77 27.61
N GLY A 96 -10.76 -13.69 26.66
CA GLY A 96 -11.50 -13.46 25.43
C GLY A 96 -10.67 -12.84 24.31
N HIS A 97 -11.16 -12.97 23.07
CA HIS A 97 -10.48 -12.49 21.87
C HIS A 97 -10.18 -10.98 21.88
N LEU A 98 -11.07 -10.16 22.43
CA LEU A 98 -10.83 -8.71 22.52
C LEU A 98 -9.60 -8.37 23.38
N ALA A 99 -9.28 -9.18 24.38
CA ALA A 99 -8.07 -9.01 25.17
C ALA A 99 -6.82 -9.43 24.38
N GLY A 100 -6.93 -10.51 23.60
CA GLY A 100 -5.90 -10.90 22.63
C GLY A 100 -5.62 -9.83 21.59
N ASP A 101 -6.66 -9.22 21.02
CA ASP A 101 -6.53 -8.14 20.03
C ASP A 101 -5.81 -6.93 20.61
N ARG A 102 -6.13 -6.55 21.86
CA ARG A 102 -5.43 -5.47 22.57
C ARG A 102 -3.97 -5.81 22.84
N LEU A 103 -3.66 -7.07 23.16
CA LEU A 103 -2.29 -7.53 23.32
C LEU A 103 -1.52 -7.45 22.01
N LEU A 104 -2.13 -7.86 20.88
CA LEU A 104 -1.54 -7.73 19.54
C LEU A 104 -1.25 -6.26 19.18
N LEU A 105 -2.17 -5.36 19.48
CA LEU A 105 -1.97 -3.91 19.30
C LEU A 105 -0.76 -3.38 20.10
N GLN A 106 -0.64 -3.77 21.37
CA GLN A 106 0.49 -3.35 22.21
C GLN A 106 1.82 -3.93 21.73
N ILE A 107 1.83 -5.14 21.19
CA ILE A 107 3.03 -5.75 20.63
C ILE A 107 3.44 -5.01 19.36
N ALA A 108 2.47 -4.72 18.49
CA ALA A 108 2.70 -3.96 17.27
C ALA A 108 3.27 -2.56 17.52
N GLU A 109 2.84 -1.88 18.59
CA GLU A 109 3.38 -0.57 18.98
C GLU A 109 4.84 -0.63 19.47
N ARG A 110 5.31 -1.80 19.92
CA ARG A 110 6.64 -1.99 20.52
C ARG A 110 7.68 -2.53 19.56
N LEU A 111 7.27 -2.93 18.36
CA LEU A 111 8.14 -3.41 17.27
C LEU A 111 8.58 -2.25 16.38
#